data_AF-A0A1B2R9B9-F1
#
_entry.id   AF-A0A1B2R9B9-F1
#
_cell.length_a   1.000
_cell.length_b   1.000
_cell.length_c   1.000
_cell.angle_alpha   90.00
_cell.angle_beta   90.00
_cell.angle_gamma   90.00
#
_symmetry.space_group_name_H-M   'P 1'
#
loop_
_entity.id
_entity.type
_entity.pdbx_description
1 polymer ?
#
loop_
_entity_poly.entity_id
_entity_poly.type
_entity_poly.pdbx_seq_one_letter_code
_entity_poly.pdbx_strand_id
1 'polypeptide(L)'
;MAAALAAPLLALYGLAILALPVVAACGAGLAALRRARRSRPAVTALRMDRDGAFHLRLRDGWHPAEWLAAWRGPRWLTLRARLPAVVDSAAVPAGGCVTLTVWQDSLPAPAWRRTCLLVNRRLCRTTVRRAVKTP
;
A
#
# COMPACT_ATOMS: atom_id res chain seq x y z
N MET A 1 -0.31 -17.24 62.97
CA MET A 1 -0.17 -15.92 62.29
C MET A 1 0.11 -16.04 60.78
N ALA A 2 -0.36 -17.09 60.08
CA ALA A 2 -0.10 -17.27 58.64
C ALA A 2 -1.29 -16.84 57.73
N ALA A 3 -2.51 -16.82 58.27
CA ALA A 3 -3.73 -16.55 57.48
C ALA A 3 -3.93 -15.07 57.12
N ALA A 4 -3.32 -14.14 57.86
CA ALA A 4 -3.53 -12.70 57.66
C ALA A 4 -2.84 -12.13 56.40
N LEU A 5 -1.84 -12.84 55.86
CA LEU A 5 -1.12 -12.45 54.64
C LEU A 5 -1.71 -13.09 53.37
N ALA A 6 -2.56 -14.11 53.51
CA ALA A 6 -3.17 -14.81 52.37
C ALA A 6 -4.21 -13.94 51.65
N ALA A 7 -4.96 -13.14 52.40
CA ALA A 7 -6.02 -12.27 51.86
C ALA A 7 -5.51 -11.15 50.93
N PRO A 8 -4.48 -10.34 51.29
CA PRO A 8 -3.97 -9.32 50.38
C PRO A 8 -3.26 -9.91 49.16
N LEU A 9 -2.59 -11.06 49.31
CA LEU A 9 -1.96 -11.78 48.19
C LEU A 9 -3.01 -12.31 47.21
N LEU A 10 -4.12 -12.90 47.69
CA LEU A 10 -5.22 -13.34 46.83
C LEU A 10 -5.92 -12.17 46.12
N ALA A 11 -6.09 -11.04 46.80
CA ALA A 11 -6.72 -9.84 46.22
C ALA A 11 -5.84 -9.21 45.12
N LEU A 12 -4.53 -9.15 45.33
CA LEU A 12 -3.55 -8.75 44.31
C LEU A 12 -3.52 -9.74 43.14
N TYR A 13 -3.63 -11.04 43.41
CA TYR A 13 -3.69 -12.07 42.37
C TYR A 13 -4.96 -11.96 41.52
N GLY A 14 -6.11 -11.69 42.15
CA GLY A 14 -7.39 -11.47 41.46
C GLY A 14 -7.38 -10.23 40.57
N LEU A 15 -6.79 -9.13 41.05
CA LEU A 15 -6.59 -7.91 40.25
C LEU A 15 -5.60 -8.12 39.10
N ALA A 16 -4.52 -8.88 39.31
CA ALA A 16 -3.55 -9.22 38.28
C ALA A 16 -4.15 -10.12 37.18
N ILE A 17 -4.98 -11.10 37.56
CA ILE A 17 -5.69 -11.99 36.62
C ILE A 17 -6.70 -11.22 35.77
N LEU A 18 -7.33 -10.17 36.30
CA LEU A 18 -8.26 -9.32 35.55
C LEU A 18 -7.55 -8.25 34.69
N ALA A 19 -6.39 -7.76 35.12
CA ALA A 19 -5.61 -6.78 34.37
C ALA A 19 -4.96 -7.37 33.10
N LEU A 20 -4.50 -8.63 33.17
CA LEU A 20 -3.86 -9.31 32.04
C LEU A 20 -4.74 -9.40 30.76
N PRO A 21 -6.00 -9.86 30.82
CA PRO A 21 -6.86 -9.97 29.64
C PRO A 21 -7.24 -8.61 29.07
N VAL A 22 -7.38 -7.58 29.91
CA VAL A 22 -7.67 -6.21 29.45
C VAL A 22 -6.49 -5.65 28.66
N VAL A 23 -5.26 -5.79 29.18
CA VAL A 23 -4.05 -5.35 28.47
C VAL A 23 -3.83 -6.17 27.19
N ALA A 24 -4.06 -7.49 27.23
CA ALA A 24 -3.97 -8.34 26.05
C ALA A 24 -5.02 -7.97 25.00
N ALA A 25 -6.27 -7.68 25.39
CA ALA A 25 -7.33 -7.25 24.50
C ALA A 25 -7.04 -5.87 23.89
N CYS A 26 -6.55 -4.91 24.67
CA CYS A 26 -6.12 -3.61 24.16
C CYS A 26 -4.93 -3.74 23.20
N GLY A 27 -3.94 -4.57 23.54
CA GLY A 27 -2.80 -4.86 22.68
C GLY A 27 -3.21 -5.51 21.36
N ALA A 28 -4.10 -6.50 21.41
CA ALA A 28 -4.65 -7.17 20.25
C ALA A 28 -5.49 -6.21 19.38
N GLY A 29 -6.31 -5.35 19.99
CA GLY A 29 -7.08 -4.32 19.29
C GLY A 29 -6.19 -3.31 18.56
N LEU A 30 -5.15 -2.79 19.22
CA LEU A 30 -4.17 -1.90 18.60
C LEU A 30 -3.36 -2.59 17.50
N ALA A 31 -2.98 -3.86 17.71
CA ALA A 31 -2.30 -4.67 16.70
C ALA A 31 -3.20 -4.91 15.47
N ALA A 32 -4.48 -5.22 15.69
CA ALA A 32 -5.47 -5.39 14.63
C ALA A 32 -5.69 -4.09 13.85
N LEU A 33 -5.82 -2.95 14.53
CA LEU A 33 -5.92 -1.63 13.89
C LEU A 33 -4.67 -1.28 13.08
N ARG A 34 -3.47 -1.56 13.61
CA ARG A 34 -2.20 -1.37 12.89
C ARG A 34 -2.11 -2.29 11.68
N ARG A 35 -2.54 -3.54 11.80
CA ARG A 35 -2.57 -4.51 10.70
C ARG A 35 -3.56 -4.07 9.62
N ALA A 36 -4.76 -3.65 10.01
CA ALA A 36 -5.78 -3.09 9.11
C ALA A 36 -5.29 -1.82 8.40
N ARG A 37 -4.54 -0.95 9.08
CA ARG A 37 -3.94 0.23 8.45
C ARG A 37 -2.79 -0.13 7.50
N ARG A 38 -2.05 -1.22 7.76
CA ARG A 38 -0.99 -1.73 6.87
C ARG A 38 -1.53 -2.49 5.66
N SER A 39 -2.69 -3.14 5.79
CA SER A 39 -3.33 -3.85 4.68
C SER A 39 -4.15 -2.95 3.75
N ARG A 40 -4.28 -1.65 4.04
CA ARG A 40 -4.83 -0.71 3.05
C ARG A 40 -3.85 -0.58 1.88
N PRO A 41 -4.31 -0.79 0.64
CA PRO A 41 -3.44 -0.70 -0.52
C PRO A 41 -2.82 0.70 -0.61
N ALA A 42 -1.51 0.75 -0.87
CA ALA A 42 -0.78 2.01 -1.01
C ALA A 42 -1.40 2.88 -2.12
N VAL A 43 -1.81 2.24 -3.22
CA VAL A 43 -2.49 2.88 -4.35
C VAL A 43 -3.96 2.48 -4.33
N THR A 44 -4.83 3.49 -4.30
CA THR A 44 -6.29 3.30 -4.26
C THR A 44 -6.94 3.46 -5.63
N ALA A 45 -6.35 4.28 -6.50
CA ALA A 45 -6.84 4.50 -7.86
C ALA A 45 -5.72 4.93 -8.80
N LEU A 46 -5.98 4.77 -10.09
CA LEU A 46 -5.10 5.17 -11.17
C LEU A 46 -5.92 6.02 -12.15
N ARG A 47 -5.41 7.20 -12.46
CA ARG A 47 -6.00 8.11 -13.46
C ARG A 47 -4.97 8.34 -14.55
N MET A 48 -5.46 8.49 -15.77
CA MET A 48 -4.67 9.03 -16.87
C MET A 48 -5.36 10.28 -17.39
N ASP A 49 -4.57 11.34 -17.56
CA ASP A 49 -5.07 12.58 -18.16
C ASP A 49 -5.18 12.48 -19.69
N ARG A 50 -5.83 13.46 -20.32
CA ARG A 50 -5.94 13.55 -21.78
C ARG A 50 -4.58 13.70 -22.45
N ASP A 51 -3.65 14.40 -21.81
CA ASP A 51 -2.25 14.52 -22.23
C ASP A 51 -1.46 13.21 -22.04
N GLY A 52 -2.12 12.23 -21.41
CA GLY A 52 -1.63 10.92 -21.10
C GLY A 52 -0.73 10.86 -19.87
N ALA A 53 -0.67 11.91 -19.06
CA ALA A 53 0.05 11.89 -17.79
C ALA A 53 -0.66 10.92 -16.83
N PHE A 54 0.08 10.04 -16.16
CA PHE A 54 -0.50 9.13 -15.19
C PHE A 54 -0.44 9.72 -13.80
N HIS A 55 -1.50 9.47 -13.04
CA HIS A 55 -1.60 9.87 -11.65
C HIS A 55 -2.02 8.67 -10.81
N LEU A 56 -1.35 8.50 -9.69
CA LEU A 56 -1.69 7.51 -8.68
C LEU A 56 -2.39 8.20 -7.53
N ARG A 57 -3.52 7.65 -7.09
CA ARG A 57 -4.17 8.09 -5.86
C ARG A 57 -3.58 7.34 -4.69
N LEU A 58 -2.73 8.04 -3.94
CA LEU A 58 -2.22 7.60 -2.65
C LEU A 58 -3.17 8.09 -1.55
N ARG A 59 -2.79 7.86 -0.29
CA ARG A 59 -3.58 8.34 0.87
C ARG A 59 -3.75 9.85 0.88
N ASP A 60 -2.69 10.56 0.52
CA ASP A 60 -2.61 12.02 0.70
C ASP A 60 -3.09 12.80 -0.54
N GLY A 61 -3.39 12.10 -1.65
CA GLY A 61 -3.95 12.71 -2.83
C GLY A 61 -3.57 12.03 -4.14
N TRP A 62 -3.74 12.79 -5.22
CA TRP A 62 -3.30 12.40 -6.57
C TRP A 62 -1.87 12.86 -6.79
N HIS A 63 -1.01 11.95 -7.20
CA HIS A 63 0.40 12.24 -7.48
C HIS A 63 0.75 11.84 -8.91
N PRO A 64 1.49 12.68 -9.65
CA PRO A 64 1.98 12.30 -10.97
C PRO A 64 2.92 11.10 -10.84
N ALA A 65 2.83 10.19 -11.80
CA ALA A 65 3.59 8.95 -11.80
C ALA A 65 4.19 8.71 -13.19
N GLU A 66 5.46 8.31 -13.20
CA GLU A 66 6.19 7.93 -14.41
C GLU A 66 6.34 6.40 -14.45
N TRP A 67 5.80 5.74 -15.47
CA TRP A 67 5.96 4.29 -15.61
C TRP A 67 7.37 3.91 -15.99
N LEU A 68 7.99 3.08 -15.16
CA LEU A 68 9.32 2.52 -15.37
C LEU A 68 9.25 1.19 -16.11
N ALA A 69 8.28 0.34 -15.75
CA ALA A 69 8.13 -0.99 -16.31
C ALA A 69 6.70 -1.49 -16.15
N ALA A 70 6.32 -2.42 -17.02
CA ALA A 70 5.13 -3.23 -16.85
C ALA A 70 5.38 -4.67 -17.24
N TRP A 71 4.72 -5.58 -16.55
CA TRP A 71 4.69 -7.00 -16.84
C TRP A 71 3.25 -7.42 -16.97
N ARG A 72 2.93 -8.11 -18.07
CA ARG A 72 1.58 -8.60 -18.34
C ARG A 72 1.57 -10.11 -18.21
N GLY A 73 0.67 -10.62 -17.38
CA GLY A 73 0.30 -12.03 -17.36
C GLY A 73 -1.05 -12.27 -18.03
N PRO A 74 -1.55 -13.51 -17.97
CA PRO A 74 -2.83 -13.88 -18.59
C PRO A 74 -4.03 -13.09 -18.05
N ARG A 75 -4.07 -12.82 -16.74
CA ARG A 75 -5.18 -12.13 -16.05
C ARG A 75 -4.72 -11.02 -15.10
N TRP A 76 -3.47 -10.57 -15.24
CA TRP A 76 -2.89 -9.56 -14.36
C TRP A 76 -1.91 -8.65 -15.10
N LEU A 77 -1.72 -7.45 -14.56
CA LEU A 77 -0.82 -6.43 -15.06
C LEU A 77 -0.09 -5.80 -13.88
N THR A 78 1.20 -6.05 -13.78
CA THR A 78 2.05 -5.44 -12.75
C THR A 78 2.72 -4.22 -13.33
N LEU A 79 2.57 -3.08 -12.65
CA LEU A 79 3.09 -1.79 -13.05
C LEU A 79 4.07 -1.30 -12.01
N ARG A 80 5.23 -0.81 -12.46
CA ARG A 80 6.20 -0.12 -11.62
C ARG A 80 6.25 1.34 -12.03
N ALA A 81 5.88 2.24 -11.12
CA ALA A 81 5.94 3.67 -11.28
C ALA A 81 7.00 4.30 -10.39
N ARG A 82 7.62 5.36 -10.89
CA ARG A 82 8.33 6.35 -10.10
C ARG A 82 7.38 7.47 -9.74
N LEU A 83 7.39 7.85 -8.46
CA LEU A 83 6.75 9.04 -7.94
C LEU A 83 7.80 10.13 -7.71
N PRO A 84 7.40 11.40 -7.77
CA PRO A 84 8.28 12.50 -7.37
C PRO A 84 8.74 12.33 -5.91
N ALA A 85 9.97 12.75 -5.62
CA ALA A 85 10.64 12.51 -4.34
C ALA A 85 9.93 13.12 -3.11
N VAL A 86 9.01 14.06 -3.33
CA VAL A 86 8.29 14.82 -2.29
C VAL A 86 7.02 14.09 -1.80
N VAL A 87 6.80 12.84 -2.20
CA VAL A 87 5.64 12.09 -1.72
C VAL A 87 5.93 11.55 -0.32
N ASP A 88 5.54 12.34 0.68
CA ASP A 88 5.66 12.04 2.10
C ASP A 88 4.56 11.07 2.58
N SER A 89 4.34 10.01 1.82
CA SER A 89 3.33 9.02 2.12
C SER A 89 4.02 7.81 2.72
N ALA A 90 3.68 7.46 3.97
CA ALA A 90 4.22 6.29 4.70
C ALA A 90 4.02 4.94 3.96
N ALA A 91 3.30 4.95 2.84
CA ALA A 91 3.05 3.82 1.96
C ALA A 91 4.06 3.69 0.80
N VAL A 92 4.94 4.69 0.57
CA VAL A 92 5.94 4.67 -0.50
C VAL A 92 7.31 4.36 0.11
N PRO A 93 8.01 3.30 -0.34
CA PRO A 93 9.35 2.99 0.14
C PRO A 93 10.35 4.10 -0.26
N ALA A 94 11.44 4.25 0.52
CA ALA A 94 12.43 5.32 0.44
C ALA A 94 13.16 5.53 -0.92
N GLY A 95 12.76 4.83 -1.98
CA GLY A 95 13.22 5.01 -3.36
C GLY A 95 12.20 5.67 -4.29
N GLY A 96 11.08 6.18 -3.78
CA GLY A 96 10.06 6.86 -4.57
C GLY A 96 9.46 6.00 -5.68
N CYS A 97 9.52 4.67 -5.56
CA CYS A 97 9.00 3.75 -6.55
C CYS A 97 7.89 2.91 -5.94
N VAL A 98 6.80 2.74 -6.68
CA VAL A 98 5.66 1.92 -6.29
C VAL A 98 5.43 0.85 -7.34
N THR A 99 5.30 -0.38 -6.88
CA THR A 99 4.87 -1.51 -7.69
C THR A 99 3.45 -1.87 -7.29
N LEU A 100 2.56 -2.00 -8.26
CA LEU A 100 1.18 -2.40 -8.04
C LEU A 100 0.78 -3.44 -9.09
N THR A 101 -0.09 -4.36 -8.70
CA THR A 101 -0.63 -5.39 -9.59
C THR A 101 -2.13 -5.18 -9.71
N VAL A 102 -2.58 -5.01 -10.94
CA VAL A 102 -4.00 -4.91 -11.29
C VAL A 102 -4.45 -6.26 -11.82
N TRP A 103 -5.52 -6.80 -11.25
CA TRP A 103 -6.14 -8.04 -11.72
C TRP A 103 -7.25 -7.72 -12.71
N GLN A 104 -7.38 -8.51 -13.77
CA GLN A 104 -8.42 -8.30 -14.79
C GLN A 104 -9.82 -8.26 -14.16
N ASP A 105 -10.07 -9.11 -13.16
CA ASP A 105 -11.38 -9.24 -12.51
C ASP A 105 -11.71 -8.07 -11.57
N SER A 106 -10.71 -7.27 -11.21
CA SER A 106 -10.92 -6.05 -10.40
C SER A 106 -11.39 -4.84 -11.22
N LEU A 107 -11.47 -4.97 -12.56
CA LEU A 107 -11.85 -3.88 -13.45
C LEU A 107 -12.91 -4.34 -14.47
N PRO A 108 -13.82 -3.43 -14.88
CA PRO A 108 -14.66 -3.68 -16.05
C PRO A 108 -13.80 -3.96 -17.28
N ALA A 109 -14.24 -4.88 -18.15
CA ALA A 109 -13.57 -5.23 -19.40
C ALA A 109 -13.08 -4.03 -20.25
N PRO A 110 -13.86 -2.94 -20.45
CA PRO A 110 -13.36 -1.77 -21.19
C PRO A 110 -12.23 -1.04 -20.46
N ALA A 111 -12.29 -0.95 -19.13
CA ALA A 111 -11.25 -0.33 -18.31
C ALA A 111 -9.96 -1.16 -18.33
N TRP A 112 -10.07 -2.49 -18.31
CA TRP A 112 -8.93 -3.40 -18.45
C TRP A 112 -8.21 -3.21 -19.79
N ARG A 113 -8.94 -3.29 -20.91
CA ARG A 113 -8.39 -3.10 -22.27
C ARG A 113 -7.70 -1.75 -22.39
N ARG A 114 -8.35 -0.69 -21.92
CA ARG A 114 -7.82 0.67 -21.92
C ARG A 114 -6.53 0.77 -21.11
N THR A 115 -6.49 0.19 -19.91
CA THR A 115 -5.29 0.18 -19.06
C THR A 115 -4.12 -0.54 -19.76
N CYS A 116 -4.35 -1.74 -20.31
CA CYS A 116 -3.31 -2.47 -21.05
C CYS A 116 -2.75 -1.67 -22.24
N LEU A 117 -3.63 -1.04 -23.03
CA LEU A 117 -3.22 -0.24 -24.19
C LEU A 117 -2.38 0.97 -23.80
N LEU A 118 -2.78 1.67 -22.74
CA LEU A 118 -2.15 2.94 -22.34
C LEU A 118 -0.80 2.73 -21.68
N VAL A 119 -0.65 1.64 -20.92
CA VAL A 119 0.63 1.25 -20.33
C VAL A 119 1.64 0.92 -21.44
N ASN A 120 1.26 0.13 -22.44
CA ASN A 120 2.13 -0.21 -23.56
C ASN A 120 2.59 1.04 -24.33
N ARG A 121 1.64 1.94 -24.69
CA ARG A 121 1.96 3.17 -25.44
C ARG A 121 3.02 4.04 -24.75
N ARG A 122 2.97 4.13 -23.42
CA ARG A 122 3.89 4.98 -22.66
C ARG A 122 5.24 4.34 -22.45
N LEU A 123 5.32 3.04 -22.13
CA LEU A 123 6.60 2.36 -22.04
C LEU A 123 7.38 2.44 -23.36
N CYS A 124 6.71 2.28 -24.50
CA CYS A 124 7.33 2.48 -25.81
C CYS A 124 7.82 3.91 -26.06
N ARG A 125 7.18 4.93 -25.47
CA ARG A 125 7.63 6.33 -25.59
C ARG A 125 8.76 6.67 -24.62
N THR A 126 8.74 6.11 -23.42
CA THR A 126 9.79 6.35 -22.40
C THR A 126 11.12 5.72 -22.83
N THR A 127 11.10 4.56 -23.48
CA THR A 127 12.30 3.94 -24.05
C THR A 127 12.90 4.77 -25.19
N VAL A 128 12.05 5.29 -26.09
CA VAL A 128 12.49 6.17 -27.20
C VAL A 128 13.14 7.46 -26.68
N ARG A 129 12.62 8.04 -25.59
CA ARG A 129 13.22 9.24 -24.98
C ARG A 129 14.58 9.00 -24.30
N ARG A 130 14.90 7.76 -23.89
CA ARG A 130 16.21 7.43 -23.31
C ARG A 130 17.27 7.04 -24.32
N ALA A 131 16.88 6.71 -25.57
CA ALA A 131 17.81 6.32 -26.61
C ALA A 131 18.57 7.51 -27.25
N VAL A 132 18.23 8.77 -26.91
CA VAL A 132 18.97 9.97 -27.37
C VAL A 132 19.93 10.43 -26.28
N LYS A 133 20.99 9.65 -26.10
CA LYS A 133 22.27 10.11 -25.54
C LYS A 133 23.35 9.27 -26.21
N THR A 134 23.66 9.62 -27.45
CA THR A 134 24.94 9.28 -28.08
C THR A 134 25.99 10.26 -27.56
N PRO A 135 27.19 9.79 -27.17
CA PRO A 135 28.38 10.64 -27.09
C PRO A 135 28.76 11.19 -28.47
#